data_AF-L1KIK4-F1
#
_entry.id   AF-L1KIK4-F1
#
_cell.length_a   1.000
_cell.length_b   1.000
_cell.length_c   1.000
_cell.angle_alpha   90.00
_cell.angle_beta   90.00
_cell.angle_gamma   90.00
#
_symmetry.space_group_name_H-M   'P 1'
#
loop_
_entity.id
_entity.type
_entity.pdbx_description
1 polymer ?
#
loop_
_entity_poly.entity_id
_entity_poly.type
_entity_poly.pdbx_seq_one_letter_code
_entity_poly.pdbx_strand_id
1 'polypeptide(L)'
;MRKANYQQPEKYYGGFFNYTIGLERVMKLTILLDSLVEDGKFPSDQQLRSAYGHDLSKLLDAVQAIRAKLDQSELDWQLPHPDIIGDAVVFLAEFAKTTRYYNLDVLSGKAPSLDPVARWFQVVGQPLLDKRPARQTVRVAAKVSTVAELLGNKMLIRSMTEDGTPVSSVEEAAMAEHNSEYVAKEGTFLCTALARYVIEVLRDRGLAARGAGHVVPAFGDFFALFNNGDALLKNRRSFSIN
;
A
#
# COMPACT_ATOMS: atom_id res chain seq x y z
N MET A 1 -6.76 -4.32 -2.86
CA MET A 1 -6.33 -5.07 -1.66
C MET A 1 -7.43 -5.24 -0.62
N ARG A 2 -8.33 -4.27 -0.38
CA ARG A 2 -9.37 -4.37 0.68
C ARG A 2 -10.25 -5.62 0.68
N LYS A 3 -10.43 -6.29 -0.46
CA LYS A 3 -11.21 -7.53 -0.64
C LYS A 3 -10.33 -8.77 -0.81
N ALA A 4 -9.03 -8.66 -0.59
CA ALA A 4 -8.09 -9.77 -0.73
C ALA A 4 -7.97 -10.53 0.60
N ASN A 5 -7.79 -11.85 0.51
CA ASN A 5 -7.54 -12.76 1.63
C ASN A 5 -6.73 -13.97 1.11
N TYR A 6 -6.33 -14.87 1.99
CA TYR A 6 -5.59 -16.09 1.62
C TYR A 6 -6.30 -16.97 0.59
N GLN A 7 -7.64 -16.92 0.51
CA GLN A 7 -8.42 -17.67 -0.47
C GLN A 7 -8.43 -17.04 -1.86
N GLN A 8 -8.11 -15.75 -1.95
CA GLN A 8 -8.15 -14.94 -3.17
C GLN A 8 -6.84 -14.13 -3.35
N PRO A 9 -5.69 -14.82 -3.45
CA PRO A 9 -4.39 -14.17 -3.55
C PRO A 9 -4.24 -13.32 -4.81
N GLU A 10 -4.94 -13.63 -5.90
CA GLU A 10 -4.96 -12.86 -7.16
C GLU A 10 -5.33 -11.38 -6.96
N LYS A 11 -6.17 -11.09 -5.95
CA LYS A 11 -6.56 -9.72 -5.60
C LYS A 11 -5.45 -8.93 -4.92
N TYR A 12 -4.50 -9.61 -4.28
CA TYR A 12 -3.27 -8.98 -3.80
C TYR A 12 -2.38 -8.62 -4.99
N TYR A 13 -2.09 -9.55 -5.90
CA TYR A 13 -1.25 -9.28 -7.08
C TYR A 13 -1.77 -8.12 -7.92
N GLY A 14 -3.06 -8.12 -8.27
CA GLY A 14 -3.68 -7.02 -9.01
C GLY A 14 -3.67 -5.71 -8.23
N GLY A 15 -3.78 -5.78 -6.90
CA GLY A 15 -3.67 -4.62 -6.02
C GLY A 15 -2.27 -4.01 -6.01
N PHE A 16 -1.25 -4.82 -5.73
CA PHE A 16 0.15 -4.41 -5.71
C PHE A 16 0.58 -3.82 -7.05
N PHE A 17 0.26 -4.51 -8.16
CA PHE A 17 0.61 -4.05 -9.50
C PHE A 17 0.08 -2.65 -9.80
N ASN A 18 -1.24 -2.43 -9.61
CA ASN A 18 -1.86 -1.16 -9.93
C ASN A 18 -1.39 -0.06 -8.97
N TYR A 19 -1.24 -0.39 -7.69
CA TYR A 19 -0.77 0.56 -6.69
C TYR A 19 0.67 1.02 -6.96
N THR A 20 1.60 0.09 -7.23
CA THR A 20 3.00 0.42 -7.56
C THR A 20 3.06 1.38 -8.75
N ILE A 21 2.36 1.08 -9.85
CA ILE A 21 2.39 1.93 -11.05
C ILE A 21 1.80 3.31 -10.76
N GLY A 22 0.67 3.36 -10.05
CA GLY A 22 0.02 4.62 -9.68
C GLY A 22 0.94 5.48 -8.80
N LEU A 23 1.50 4.89 -7.73
CA LEU A 23 2.38 5.58 -6.82
C LEU A 23 3.66 6.07 -7.51
N GLU A 24 4.28 5.25 -8.37
CA GLU A 24 5.45 5.65 -9.17
C GLU A 24 5.16 6.91 -9.99
N ARG A 25 4.03 6.93 -10.70
CA ARG A 25 3.62 8.06 -11.54
C ARG A 25 3.39 9.32 -10.72
N VAL A 26 2.71 9.20 -9.59
CA VAL A 26 2.44 10.34 -8.69
C VAL A 26 3.76 10.91 -8.15
N MET A 27 4.68 10.07 -7.65
CA MET A 27 5.97 10.54 -7.15
C MET A 27 6.82 11.20 -8.25
N LYS A 28 6.83 10.63 -9.46
CA LYS A 28 7.51 11.25 -10.61
C LYS A 28 6.91 12.61 -10.97
N LEU A 29 5.59 12.73 -10.98
CA LEU A 29 4.92 14.02 -11.19
C LEU A 29 5.32 15.03 -10.11
N THR A 30 5.40 14.62 -8.85
CA THR A 30 5.85 15.49 -7.75
C THR A 30 7.25 16.03 -8.01
N ILE A 31 8.19 15.15 -8.40
CA ILE A 31 9.59 15.52 -8.70
C ILE A 31 9.66 16.45 -9.92
N LEU A 32 8.85 16.18 -10.96
CA LEU A 32 8.77 17.04 -12.15
C LEU A 32 8.28 18.45 -11.81
N LEU A 33 7.22 18.57 -11.00
CA LEU A 33 6.72 19.88 -10.59
C LEU A 33 7.68 20.61 -9.66
N ASP A 34 8.39 19.87 -8.81
CA ASP A 34 9.43 20.47 -7.97
C ASP A 34 10.52 21.13 -8.80
N SER A 35 11.09 20.42 -9.78
CA SER A 35 12.11 20.98 -10.67
C SER A 35 11.55 22.10 -11.56
N LEU A 36 10.28 22.04 -11.98
CA LEU A 36 9.67 23.16 -12.70
C LEU A 36 9.65 24.44 -11.85
N VAL A 37 9.34 24.33 -10.57
CA VAL A 37 9.25 25.49 -9.68
C VAL A 37 10.64 25.99 -9.27
N GLU A 38 11.61 25.10 -9.02
CA GLU A 38 12.98 25.49 -8.63
C GLU A 38 13.81 25.98 -9.82
N ASP A 39 13.74 25.26 -10.95
CA ASP A 39 14.63 25.47 -12.11
C ASP A 39 13.92 26.13 -13.31
N GLY A 40 12.61 26.33 -13.24
CA GLY A 40 11.79 26.87 -14.34
C GLY A 40 11.56 25.91 -15.50
N LYS A 41 12.01 24.65 -15.41
CA LYS A 41 11.94 23.66 -16.49
C LYS A 41 11.78 22.24 -15.97
N PHE A 42 11.15 21.38 -16.76
CA PHE A 42 11.11 19.95 -16.46
C PHE A 42 12.46 19.28 -16.78
N PRO A 43 12.91 18.30 -15.98
CA PRO A 43 13.99 17.44 -16.37
C PRO A 43 13.56 16.58 -17.58
N SER A 44 14.54 16.20 -18.39
CA SER A 44 14.29 15.27 -19.50
C SER A 44 13.93 13.88 -18.98
N ASP A 45 13.19 13.11 -19.78
CA ASP A 45 12.88 11.70 -19.50
C ASP A 45 14.14 10.88 -19.21
N GLN A 46 15.25 11.18 -19.89
CA GLN A 46 16.52 10.50 -19.66
C GLN A 46 17.08 10.78 -18.27
N GLN A 47 17.02 12.04 -17.80
CA GLN A 47 17.48 12.42 -16.45
C GLN A 47 16.60 11.79 -15.38
N LEU A 48 15.28 11.78 -15.56
CA LEU A 48 14.35 11.18 -14.59
C LEU A 48 14.54 9.65 -14.51
N ARG A 49 14.73 9.00 -15.67
CA ARG A 49 14.94 7.55 -15.75
C ARG A 49 16.30 7.13 -15.21
N SER A 50 17.36 7.90 -15.46
CA SER A 50 18.70 7.58 -14.96
C SER A 50 18.81 7.76 -13.44
N ALA A 51 18.19 8.81 -12.89
CA ALA A 51 18.23 9.09 -11.46
C ALA A 51 17.38 8.09 -10.65
N TYR A 52 16.15 7.82 -11.08
CA TYR A 52 15.18 7.08 -10.26
C TYR A 52 14.70 5.75 -10.87
N GLY A 53 14.69 5.63 -12.20
CA GLY A 53 14.20 4.42 -12.87
C GLY A 53 12.76 4.07 -12.46
N HIS A 54 12.57 2.82 -12.01
CA HIS A 54 11.31 2.30 -11.44
C HIS A 54 11.46 1.99 -9.94
N ASP A 55 12.41 2.64 -9.27
CA ASP A 55 12.72 2.36 -7.88
C ASP A 55 11.86 3.22 -6.95
N LEU A 56 10.82 2.62 -6.39
CA LEU A 56 9.89 3.33 -5.50
C LEU A 56 10.58 3.89 -4.25
N SER A 57 11.60 3.22 -3.72
CA SER A 57 12.33 3.69 -2.54
C SER A 57 13.06 4.99 -2.86
N LYS A 58 13.82 5.03 -3.97
CA LYS A 58 14.50 6.26 -4.40
C LYS A 58 13.54 7.41 -4.70
N LEU A 59 12.38 7.10 -5.29
CA LEU A 59 11.35 8.10 -5.56
C LEU A 59 10.75 8.66 -4.28
N LEU A 60 10.49 7.81 -3.29
CA LEU A 60 9.97 8.24 -1.99
C LEU A 60 11.00 9.11 -1.26
N ASP A 61 12.28 8.71 -1.24
CA ASP A 61 13.36 9.50 -0.64
C ASP A 61 13.43 10.91 -1.26
N ALA A 62 13.32 10.99 -2.59
CA ALA A 62 13.30 12.27 -3.30
C ALA A 62 12.09 13.13 -2.91
N VAL A 63 10.89 12.54 -2.84
CA VAL A 63 9.69 13.25 -2.40
C VAL A 63 9.81 13.70 -0.94
N GLN A 64 10.39 12.89 -0.05
CA GLN A 64 10.65 13.28 1.32
C GLN A 64 11.65 14.43 1.43
N ALA A 65 12.70 14.43 0.59
CA ALA A 65 13.65 15.52 0.51
C ALA A 65 13.01 16.83 0.00
N ILE A 66 12.06 16.75 -0.93
CA ILE A 66 11.26 17.90 -1.36
C ILE A 66 10.39 18.39 -0.20
N ARG A 67 9.62 17.48 0.41
CA ARG A 67 8.73 17.80 1.53
C ARG A 67 9.45 18.48 2.69
N ALA A 68 10.67 18.04 3.01
CA ALA A 68 11.47 18.61 4.09
C ALA A 68 11.86 20.09 3.88
N LYS A 69 11.82 20.59 2.64
CA LYS A 69 12.08 21.99 2.30
C LYS A 69 10.84 22.87 2.35
N LEU A 70 9.65 22.27 2.37
CA LEU A 70 8.38 22.99 2.42
C LEU A 70 8.09 23.51 3.82
N ASP A 71 7.20 24.50 3.91
CA ASP A 71 6.67 24.96 5.19
C ASP A 71 5.85 23.84 5.84
N GLN A 72 6.32 23.34 6.99
CA GLN A 72 5.67 22.24 7.68
C GLN A 72 4.31 22.62 8.28
N SER A 73 4.01 23.91 8.43
CA SER A 73 2.71 24.38 8.92
C SER A 73 1.59 24.26 7.88
N GLU A 74 1.95 24.14 6.60
CA GLU A 74 1.03 23.99 5.46
C GLU A 74 0.81 22.52 5.05
N LEU A 75 1.38 21.59 5.82
CA LEU A 75 1.32 20.15 5.56
C LEU A 75 0.54 19.43 6.66
N ASP A 76 -0.56 18.79 6.28
CA ASP A 76 -1.54 18.18 7.18
C ASP A 76 -1.21 16.71 7.51
N TRP A 77 -0.56 15.99 6.59
CA TRP A 77 -0.55 14.52 6.64
C TRP A 77 0.81 13.92 7.00
N GLN A 78 0.85 13.15 8.08
CA GLN A 78 1.99 12.32 8.45
C GLN A 78 1.79 10.85 8.07
N LEU A 79 2.89 10.11 7.92
CA LEU A 79 2.85 8.67 7.64
C LEU A 79 2.49 7.91 8.93
N PRO A 80 1.39 7.13 8.93
CA PRO A 80 1.10 6.22 10.04
C PRO A 80 2.03 5.01 9.97
N HIS A 81 2.63 4.61 11.10
CA HIS A 81 3.57 3.48 11.15
C HIS A 81 4.67 3.57 10.07
N PRO A 82 5.53 4.61 10.12
CA PRO A 82 6.52 4.86 9.09
C PRO A 82 7.48 3.69 8.86
N ASP A 83 7.73 2.90 9.90
CA ASP A 83 8.46 1.63 9.86
C ASP A 83 7.81 0.63 8.89
N ILE A 84 6.52 0.33 9.09
CA ILE A 84 5.77 -0.63 8.26
C ILE A 84 5.60 -0.09 6.83
N ILE A 85 5.43 1.23 6.67
CA ILE A 85 5.34 1.85 5.35
C ILE A 85 6.66 1.73 4.59
N GLY A 86 7.81 1.91 5.26
CA GLY A 86 9.12 1.70 4.67
C GLY A 86 9.28 0.29 4.10
N ASP A 87 8.95 -0.72 4.91
CA ASP A 87 9.00 -2.13 4.49
C ASP A 87 8.01 -2.42 3.34
N ALA A 88 6.81 -1.83 3.38
CA ALA A 88 5.84 -1.94 2.29
C ALA A 88 6.38 -1.36 0.98
N VAL A 89 7.09 -0.23 1.02
CA VAL A 89 7.68 0.41 -0.16
C VAL A 89 8.79 -0.45 -0.75
N VAL A 90 9.67 -1.00 0.10
CA VAL A 90 10.72 -1.94 -0.32
C VAL A 90 10.10 -3.16 -1.00
N PHE A 91 9.09 -3.76 -0.38
CA PHE A 91 8.35 -4.87 -0.97
C PHE A 91 7.75 -4.51 -2.34
N LEU A 92 7.06 -3.37 -2.46
CA LEU A 92 6.42 -2.94 -3.71
C LEU A 92 7.44 -2.64 -4.81
N ALA A 93 8.60 -2.10 -4.46
CA ALA A 93 9.70 -1.83 -5.38
C ALA A 93 10.27 -3.13 -5.96
N GLU A 94 10.46 -4.15 -5.11
CA GLU A 94 10.92 -5.47 -5.54
C GLU A 94 9.84 -6.20 -6.35
N PHE A 95 8.58 -6.12 -5.90
CA PHE A 95 7.43 -6.73 -6.56
C PHE A 95 7.31 -6.29 -8.02
N ALA A 96 7.56 -5.00 -8.29
CA ALA A 96 7.54 -4.43 -9.63
C ALA A 96 8.66 -4.94 -10.54
N LYS A 97 9.82 -5.30 -9.98
CA LYS A 97 11.04 -5.68 -10.72
C LYS A 97 11.05 -7.16 -11.12
N THR A 98 10.77 -8.06 -10.18
CA THR A 98 11.06 -9.50 -10.35
C THR A 98 9.83 -10.38 -10.21
N THR A 99 8.86 -9.94 -9.42
CA THR A 99 7.87 -10.83 -8.84
C THR A 99 6.57 -10.93 -9.63
N ARG A 100 6.37 -10.03 -10.60
CA ARG A 100 5.23 -10.03 -11.52
C ARG A 100 5.08 -11.34 -12.31
N TYR A 101 6.17 -12.11 -12.43
CA TYR A 101 6.21 -13.40 -13.13
C TYR A 101 6.26 -14.60 -12.18
N TYR A 102 6.04 -14.44 -10.87
CA TYR A 102 6.12 -15.54 -9.89
C TYR A 102 5.39 -16.81 -10.35
N ASN A 103 4.13 -16.68 -10.77
CA ASN A 103 3.35 -17.82 -11.26
C ASN A 103 3.96 -18.48 -12.51
N LEU A 104 4.59 -17.71 -13.39
CA LEU A 104 5.26 -18.21 -14.58
C LEU A 104 6.60 -18.86 -14.25
N ASP A 105 7.36 -18.32 -13.29
CA ASP A 105 8.61 -18.91 -12.82
C ASP A 105 8.34 -20.27 -12.13
N VAL A 106 7.29 -20.35 -11.29
CA VAL A 106 6.82 -21.61 -10.67
C VAL A 106 6.43 -22.63 -11.75
N LEU A 107 5.62 -22.24 -12.73
CA LEU A 107 5.19 -23.14 -13.82
C LEU A 107 6.34 -23.56 -14.74
N SER A 108 7.38 -22.73 -14.86
CA SER A 108 8.57 -23.02 -15.68
C SER A 108 9.66 -23.82 -14.96
N GLY A 109 9.44 -24.20 -13.70
CA GLY A 109 10.38 -25.02 -12.91
C GLY A 109 11.64 -24.26 -12.46
N LYS A 110 11.67 -22.93 -12.55
CA LYS A 110 12.73 -22.13 -11.93
C LYS A 110 12.54 -22.13 -10.42
N ALA A 111 13.64 -22.06 -9.67
CA ALA A 111 13.59 -21.90 -8.22
C ALA A 111 12.76 -20.65 -7.88
N PRO A 112 11.57 -20.82 -7.25
CA PRO A 112 10.70 -19.69 -7.01
C PRO A 112 11.32 -18.77 -5.95
N SER A 113 11.24 -17.46 -6.17
CA SER A 113 11.38 -16.49 -5.07
C SER A 113 10.25 -16.69 -4.04
N LEU A 114 10.33 -16.09 -2.85
CA LEU A 114 9.24 -16.20 -1.86
C LEU A 114 7.90 -15.72 -2.46
N ASP A 115 6.79 -16.42 -2.18
CA ASP A 115 5.44 -16.03 -2.59
C ASP A 115 5.19 -14.56 -2.18
N PRO A 116 4.73 -13.68 -3.08
CA PRO A 116 4.57 -12.26 -2.79
C PRO A 116 3.49 -11.98 -1.75
N VAL A 117 2.45 -12.82 -1.69
CA VAL A 117 1.41 -12.71 -0.68
C VAL A 117 1.98 -13.09 0.68
N ALA A 118 2.72 -14.20 0.76
CA ALA A 118 3.42 -14.60 1.97
C ALA A 118 4.42 -13.53 2.44
N ARG A 119 5.21 -12.97 1.51
CA ARG A 119 6.16 -11.91 1.83
C ARG A 119 5.48 -10.64 2.31
N TRP A 120 4.40 -10.21 1.65
CA TRP A 120 3.60 -9.07 2.11
C TRP A 120 3.04 -9.33 3.51
N PHE A 121 2.52 -10.52 3.77
CA PHE A 121 2.01 -10.89 5.07
C PHE A 121 3.12 -10.85 6.12
N GLN A 122 4.33 -11.34 5.83
CA GLN A 122 5.46 -11.29 6.75
C GLN A 122 5.90 -9.85 7.08
N VAL A 123 6.09 -9.00 6.08
CA VAL A 123 6.69 -7.66 6.29
C VAL A 123 5.67 -6.55 6.59
N VAL A 124 4.38 -6.78 6.30
CA VAL A 124 3.30 -5.81 6.57
C VAL A 124 2.20 -6.42 7.43
N GLY A 125 1.73 -7.61 7.08
CA GLY A 125 0.62 -8.27 7.77
C GLY A 125 0.91 -8.55 9.24
N GLN A 126 1.98 -9.27 9.54
CA GLN A 126 2.35 -9.64 10.90
C GLN A 126 2.63 -8.41 11.78
N PRO A 127 3.42 -7.41 11.35
CA PRO A 127 3.57 -6.17 12.12
C PRO A 127 2.25 -5.43 12.41
N LEU A 128 1.30 -5.46 11.46
CA LEU A 128 -0.03 -4.87 11.69
C LEU A 128 -0.85 -5.67 12.72
N LEU A 129 -0.76 -6.99 12.69
CA LEU A 129 -1.41 -7.87 13.69
C LEU A 129 -0.82 -7.65 15.08
N ASP A 130 0.50 -7.51 15.19
CA ASP A 130 1.19 -7.26 16.46
C ASP A 130 0.80 -5.91 17.07
N LYS A 131 0.55 -4.90 16.22
CA LYS A 131 0.05 -3.58 16.64
C LYS A 131 -1.47 -3.51 16.79
N ARG A 132 -2.21 -4.61 16.62
CA ARG A 132 -3.66 -4.64 16.79
C ARG A 132 -4.05 -4.32 18.23
N PRO A 133 -5.01 -3.41 18.48
CA PRO A 133 -5.45 -3.11 19.84
C PRO A 133 -5.99 -4.36 20.55
N ALA A 134 -5.52 -4.61 21.78
CA ALA A 134 -5.87 -5.81 22.56
C ALA A 134 -7.38 -6.04 22.68
N ARG A 135 -8.17 -4.97 22.84
CA ARG A 135 -9.65 -5.04 22.87
C ARG A 135 -10.23 -5.68 21.61
N GLN A 136 -9.65 -5.40 20.43
CA GLN A 136 -10.09 -6.01 19.18
C GLN A 136 -9.71 -7.49 19.12
N THR A 137 -8.51 -7.85 19.57
CA THR A 137 -8.03 -9.24 19.64
C THR A 137 -8.94 -10.09 20.52
N VAL A 138 -9.26 -9.63 21.73
CA VAL A 138 -10.18 -10.32 22.65
C VAL A 138 -11.56 -10.50 22.01
N ARG A 139 -12.09 -9.46 21.35
CA ARG A 139 -13.40 -9.53 20.68
C ARG A 139 -13.40 -10.53 19.53
N VAL A 140 -12.32 -10.62 18.76
CA VAL A 140 -12.18 -11.60 17.67
C VAL A 140 -12.11 -13.01 18.24
N ALA A 141 -11.29 -13.24 19.26
CA ALA A 141 -11.17 -14.54 19.91
C ALA A 141 -12.52 -15.06 20.44
N ALA A 142 -13.31 -14.20 21.10
CA ALA A 142 -14.64 -14.57 21.58
C ALA A 142 -15.58 -15.00 20.44
N LYS A 143 -15.57 -14.27 19.31
CA LYS A 143 -16.38 -14.62 18.13
C LYS A 143 -15.94 -15.94 17.50
N VAL A 144 -14.64 -16.13 17.36
CA VAL A 144 -14.04 -17.36 16.80
C VAL A 144 -14.43 -18.57 17.63
N SER A 145 -14.31 -18.47 18.97
CA SER A 145 -14.74 -19.51 19.90
C SER A 145 -16.22 -19.86 19.73
N THR A 146 -17.11 -18.87 19.63
CA THR A 146 -18.55 -19.13 19.39
C THR A 146 -18.79 -19.88 18.06
N VAL A 147 -18.07 -19.52 16.99
CA VAL A 147 -18.21 -20.20 15.70
C VAL A 147 -17.68 -21.63 15.76
N ALA A 148 -16.55 -21.84 16.42
CA ALA A 148 -15.94 -23.15 16.61
C ALA A 148 -16.84 -24.09 17.43
N GLU A 149 -17.51 -23.60 18.48
CA GLU A 149 -18.48 -24.37 19.25
C GLU A 149 -19.67 -24.84 18.41
N LEU A 150 -20.16 -23.98 17.50
CA LEU A 150 -21.34 -24.28 16.69
C LEU A 150 -21.06 -25.25 15.53
N LEU A 151 -19.87 -25.19 14.95
CA LEU A 151 -19.53 -25.82 13.67
C LEU A 151 -18.32 -26.77 13.72
N GLY A 152 -17.50 -26.73 14.77
CA GLY A 152 -16.17 -27.35 14.81
C GLY A 152 -16.16 -28.87 14.58
N ASN A 153 -17.19 -29.57 15.06
CA ASN A 153 -17.34 -31.03 14.84
C ASN A 153 -18.22 -31.38 13.63
N LYS A 154 -18.76 -30.38 12.92
CA LYS A 154 -19.67 -30.57 11.77
C LYS A 154 -19.02 -30.29 10.42
N MET A 155 -17.82 -29.73 10.41
CA MET A 155 -17.12 -29.33 9.19
C MET A 155 -15.68 -29.83 9.18
N LEU A 156 -15.27 -30.39 8.05
CA LEU A 156 -13.86 -30.67 7.77
C LEU A 156 -13.27 -29.43 7.10
N ILE A 157 -12.15 -28.93 7.62
CA ILE A 157 -11.40 -27.81 7.06
C ILE A 157 -10.04 -28.29 6.56
N ARG A 158 -9.66 -27.87 5.37
CA ARG A 158 -8.31 -28.03 4.85
C ARG A 158 -7.98 -26.83 3.97
N SER A 159 -7.13 -25.94 4.47
CA SER A 159 -6.71 -24.72 3.76
C SER A 159 -5.29 -24.32 4.15
N MET A 160 -4.80 -23.21 3.60
CA MET A 160 -3.50 -22.60 3.92
C MET A 160 -3.67 -21.08 4.03
N THR A 161 -3.06 -20.45 5.03
CA THR A 161 -3.03 -18.98 5.22
C THR A 161 -2.10 -18.29 4.22
N GLU A 162 -2.05 -16.94 4.27
CA GLU A 162 -1.20 -16.13 3.39
C GLU A 162 0.29 -16.48 3.46
N ASP A 163 0.79 -16.93 4.61
CA ASP A 163 2.18 -17.35 4.82
C ASP A 163 2.42 -18.84 4.57
N GLY A 164 1.41 -19.58 4.08
CA GLY A 164 1.48 -21.01 3.83
C GLY A 164 1.27 -21.89 5.06
N THR A 165 0.88 -21.32 6.21
CA THR A 165 0.55 -22.12 7.39
C THR A 165 -0.70 -22.98 7.14
N PRO A 166 -0.65 -24.30 7.37
CA PRO A 166 -1.82 -25.17 7.21
C PRO A 166 -2.94 -24.79 8.19
N VAL A 167 -4.17 -24.85 7.71
CA VAL A 167 -5.40 -24.61 8.49
C VAL A 167 -6.26 -25.86 8.42
N SER A 168 -6.57 -26.44 9.57
CA SER A 168 -7.22 -27.75 9.69
C SER A 168 -8.45 -27.77 10.61
N SER A 169 -8.71 -26.69 11.34
CA SER A 169 -9.89 -26.55 12.20
C SER A 169 -10.75 -25.35 11.82
N VAL A 170 -12.02 -25.37 12.25
CA VAL A 170 -12.94 -24.22 12.09
C VAL A 170 -12.43 -23.00 12.86
N GLU A 171 -11.84 -23.21 14.03
CA GLU A 171 -11.25 -22.14 14.85
C GLU A 171 -10.08 -21.46 14.13
N GLU A 172 -9.13 -22.24 13.61
CA GLU A 172 -7.99 -21.75 12.84
C GLU A 172 -8.46 -21.00 11.59
N ALA A 173 -9.44 -21.53 10.85
CA ALA A 173 -9.97 -20.88 9.67
C ALA A 173 -10.68 -19.56 9.98
N ALA A 174 -11.50 -19.52 11.02
CA ALA A 174 -12.19 -18.31 11.43
C ALA A 174 -11.20 -17.23 11.91
N MET A 175 -10.15 -17.62 12.64
CA MET A 175 -9.08 -16.71 13.05
C MET A 175 -8.29 -16.19 11.83
N ALA A 176 -7.92 -17.08 10.90
CA ALA A 176 -7.23 -16.71 9.67
C ALA A 176 -8.04 -15.68 8.88
N GLU A 177 -9.34 -15.93 8.63
CA GLU A 177 -10.20 -14.99 7.90
C GLU A 177 -10.26 -13.61 8.58
N HIS A 178 -10.41 -13.56 9.91
CA HIS A 178 -10.40 -12.30 10.64
C HIS A 178 -9.05 -11.57 10.55
N ASN A 179 -7.94 -12.31 10.57
CA ASN A 179 -6.61 -11.73 10.41
C ASN A 179 -6.40 -11.18 9.01
N SER A 180 -6.78 -11.93 7.98
CA SER A 180 -6.75 -11.50 6.58
C SER A 180 -7.59 -10.24 6.37
N GLU A 181 -8.81 -10.18 6.90
CA GLU A 181 -9.67 -9.00 6.75
C GLU A 181 -9.04 -7.75 7.39
N TYR A 182 -8.41 -7.92 8.56
CA TYR A 182 -7.73 -6.85 9.26
C TYR A 182 -6.48 -6.37 8.50
N VAL A 183 -5.62 -7.29 8.06
CA VAL A 183 -4.42 -6.97 7.27
C VAL A 183 -4.80 -6.30 5.95
N ALA A 184 -5.81 -6.82 5.25
CA ALA A 184 -6.32 -6.19 4.04
C ALA A 184 -6.88 -4.78 4.30
N LYS A 185 -7.51 -4.55 5.47
CA LYS A 185 -7.99 -3.23 5.89
C LYS A 185 -6.84 -2.26 6.12
N GLU A 186 -6.01 -2.56 7.10
CA GLU A 186 -4.99 -1.63 7.58
C GLU A 186 -3.87 -1.50 6.54
N GLY A 187 -3.52 -2.57 5.82
CA GLY A 187 -2.58 -2.50 4.70
C GLY A 187 -3.07 -1.62 3.55
N THR A 188 -4.37 -1.70 3.19
CA THR A 188 -4.95 -0.76 2.21
C THR A 188 -4.89 0.68 2.72
N PHE A 189 -5.15 0.89 4.01
CA PHE A 189 -5.04 2.22 4.61
C PHE A 189 -3.61 2.74 4.59
N LEU A 190 -2.59 1.94 4.95
CA LEU A 190 -1.18 2.34 4.88
C LEU A 190 -0.80 2.81 3.47
N CYS A 191 -1.17 2.04 2.44
CA CYS A 191 -0.95 2.44 1.04
C CYS A 191 -1.70 3.74 0.69
N THR A 192 -2.93 3.90 1.17
CA THR A 192 -3.69 5.13 0.92
C THR A 192 -3.07 6.34 1.63
N ALA A 193 -2.57 6.16 2.85
CA ALA A 193 -1.90 7.19 3.62
C ALA A 193 -0.56 7.59 2.99
N LEU A 194 0.21 6.62 2.47
CA LEU A 194 1.42 6.89 1.70
C LEU A 194 1.11 7.68 0.42
N ALA A 195 0.08 7.28 -0.35
CA ALA A 195 -0.34 8.04 -1.52
C ALA A 195 -0.75 9.47 -1.15
N ARG A 196 -1.55 9.66 -0.08
CA ARG A 196 -1.95 10.97 0.43
C ARG A 196 -0.75 11.84 0.79
N TYR A 197 0.23 11.26 1.49
CA TYR A 197 1.46 11.93 1.87
C TYR A 197 2.23 12.48 0.66
N VAL A 198 2.33 11.70 -0.42
CA VAL A 198 2.97 12.15 -1.67
C VAL A 198 2.11 13.19 -2.41
N ILE A 199 0.80 12.98 -2.47
CA ILE A 199 -0.16 13.87 -3.16
C ILE A 199 -0.19 15.26 -2.53
N GLU A 200 -0.02 15.35 -1.22
CA GLU A 200 0.06 16.64 -0.53
C GLU A 200 1.23 17.49 -1.06
N VAL A 201 2.40 16.87 -1.24
CA VAL A 201 3.58 17.53 -1.83
C VAL A 201 3.31 17.88 -3.30
N LEU A 202 2.68 16.98 -4.07
CA LEU A 202 2.29 17.25 -5.45
C LEU A 202 1.37 18.48 -5.56
N ARG A 203 0.39 18.59 -4.65
CA ARG A 203 -0.58 19.69 -4.60
C ARG A 203 0.11 21.01 -4.29
N ASP A 204 0.99 21.02 -3.30
CA ASP A 204 1.79 22.19 -2.95
C ASP A 204 2.61 22.68 -4.15
N ARG A 205 3.42 21.81 -4.75
CA ARG A 205 4.24 22.17 -5.92
C ARG A 205 3.40 22.58 -7.13
N GLY A 206 2.25 21.94 -7.33
CA GLY A 206 1.30 22.33 -8.36
C GLY A 206 0.64 23.69 -8.12
N LEU A 207 0.45 24.10 -6.86
CA LEU A 207 0.01 25.46 -6.52
C LEU A 207 1.12 26.47 -6.78
N ALA A 208 2.35 26.19 -6.32
CA ALA A 208 3.52 27.04 -6.54
C ALA A 208 3.80 27.26 -8.04
N ALA A 209 3.77 26.19 -8.85
CA ALA A 209 3.94 26.28 -10.30
C ALA A 209 2.91 27.19 -10.97
N ARG A 210 1.64 27.10 -10.57
CA ARG A 210 0.58 27.99 -11.07
C ARG A 210 0.78 29.43 -10.61
N GLY A 211 1.22 29.64 -9.37
CA GLY A 211 1.60 30.96 -8.86
C GLY A 211 2.73 31.61 -9.65
N ALA A 212 3.66 30.80 -10.18
CA ALA A 212 4.71 31.23 -11.09
C ALA A 212 4.27 31.38 -12.56
N GLY A 213 2.97 31.19 -12.86
CA GLY A 213 2.40 31.37 -14.20
C GLY A 213 2.47 30.14 -15.12
N HIS A 214 2.91 28.98 -14.62
CA HIS A 214 2.91 27.75 -15.42
C HIS A 214 1.51 27.13 -15.53
N VAL A 215 1.21 26.58 -16.71
CA VAL A 215 -0.06 25.89 -16.98
C VAL A 215 0.09 24.43 -16.53
N VAL A 216 -0.32 24.15 -15.29
CA VAL A 216 -0.39 22.79 -14.74
C VAL A 216 -1.77 22.48 -14.14
N PRO A 217 -2.18 21.20 -14.06
CA PRO A 217 -3.48 20.82 -13.52
C PRO A 217 -3.69 21.24 -12.05
N ALA A 218 -4.95 21.47 -11.68
CA ALA A 218 -5.35 21.69 -10.28
C ALA A 218 -5.40 20.38 -9.50
N PHE A 219 -4.23 19.83 -9.10
CA PHE A 219 -4.14 18.49 -8.49
C PHE A 219 -5.00 18.29 -7.23
N GLY A 220 -5.34 19.35 -6.50
CA GLY A 220 -6.28 19.30 -5.38
C GLY A 220 -7.66 18.74 -5.77
N ASP A 221 -8.14 19.05 -6.97
CA ASP A 221 -9.43 18.58 -7.49
C ASP A 221 -9.33 17.12 -7.95
N PHE A 222 -8.26 16.80 -8.70
CA PHE A 222 -8.00 15.44 -9.19
C PHE A 222 -7.86 14.42 -8.06
N PHE A 223 -7.29 14.84 -6.93
CA PHE A 223 -7.04 13.98 -5.78
C PHE A 223 -7.87 14.37 -4.55
N ALA A 224 -9.02 15.02 -4.73
CA ALA A 224 -9.85 15.52 -3.64
C ALA A 224 -10.19 14.47 -2.57
N LEU A 225 -10.32 13.20 -2.97
CA LEU A 225 -10.50 12.08 -2.06
C LEU A 225 -9.40 11.99 -0.99
N PHE A 226 -8.15 12.22 -1.37
CA PHE A 226 -7.01 12.10 -0.46
C PHE A 226 -6.91 13.28 0.50
N ASN A 227 -7.68 14.35 0.33
CA ASN A 227 -7.74 15.45 1.31
C ASN A 227 -8.60 15.12 2.55
N ASN A 228 -9.13 13.90 2.65
CA ASN A 228 -9.97 13.48 3.77
C ASN A 228 -9.15 12.84 4.91
N GLY A 229 -9.66 12.95 6.13
CA GLY A 229 -9.06 12.34 7.31
C GLY A 229 -9.10 10.81 7.32
N ASP A 230 -8.31 10.23 8.22
CA ASP A 230 -8.06 8.79 8.32
C ASP A 230 -9.33 7.96 8.44
N ALA A 231 -10.31 8.43 9.19
CA ALA A 231 -11.56 7.71 9.41
C ALA A 231 -12.30 7.42 8.09
N LEU A 232 -12.30 8.36 7.14
CA LEU A 232 -12.94 8.17 5.85
C LEU A 232 -12.14 7.18 5.00
N LEU A 233 -10.82 7.36 4.91
CA LEU A 233 -9.95 6.50 4.11
C LEU A 233 -9.93 5.05 4.61
N LYS A 234 -9.85 4.84 5.94
CA LYS A 234 -9.87 3.51 6.58
C LYS A 234 -11.15 2.72 6.32
N ASN A 235 -12.28 3.41 6.20
CA ASN A 235 -13.59 2.77 6.02
C ASN A 235 -13.98 2.63 4.55
N ARG A 236 -13.21 3.22 3.63
CA ARG A 236 -13.51 3.17 2.20
C ARG A 236 -13.20 1.79 1.62
N ARG A 237 -14.14 1.28 0.80
CA ARG A 237 -14.02 -0.04 0.15
C ARG A 237 -13.65 0.03 -1.33
N SER A 238 -13.78 1.21 -1.96
CA SER A 238 -13.46 1.46 -3.37
C SER A 238 -12.84 2.85 -3.55
N PHE A 239 -11.84 2.94 -4.41
CA PHE A 239 -11.15 4.16 -4.80
C PHE A 239 -11.37 4.38 -6.30
N SER A 240 -12.63 4.59 -6.69
CA SER A 240 -13.03 4.96 -8.04
C SER A 240 -12.89 6.47 -8.21
N ILE A 241 -12.32 6.91 -9.32
CA ILE A 241 -12.45 8.29 -9.79
C ILE A 241 -13.71 8.28 -10.66
N ASN A 242 -14.73 9.06 -10.28
CA ASN A 242 -15.91 9.29 -11.10
C ASN A 242 -15.61 10.35 -12.16
#